data_AF-A0A4D4MG72-F1
#
_entry.id   AF-A0A4D4MG72-F1
#
_cell.length_a   1.000
_cell.length_b   1.000
_cell.length_c   1.000
_cell.angle_alpha   90.00
_cell.angle_beta   90.00
_cell.angle_gamma   90.00
#
_symmetry.space_group_name_H-M   'P 1'
#
loop_
_entity.id
_entity.type
_entity.pdbx_description
1 polymer ?
#
loop_
_entity_poly.entity_id
_entity_poly.type
_entity_poly.pdbx_seq_one_letter_code
_entity_poly.pdbx_strand_id
1 'polypeptide(L)' 'MFRIYAVLLEAKGEQVTDEDVHNAWSAWMQSVDSSHAALIPFFDLPPETRAFDAPYAEAIREAARQIRRSSGHERP' A
#
# COMPACT_ATOMS: atom_id res chain seq x y z
N MET A 1 7.20 -5.62 -6.63
CA MET A 1 5.85 -5.29 -6.12
C MET A 1 5.61 -5.83 -4.71
N PHE A 2 5.14 -7.07 -4.48
CA PHE A 2 4.62 -7.49 -3.16
C PHE A 2 5.50 -7.24 -1.91
N ARG A 3 6.84 -7.31 -2.04
CA ARG A 3 7.75 -7.04 -0.91
C ARG A 3 7.63 -5.62 -0.36
N ILE A 4 7.37 -4.62 -1.20
CA ILE A 4 7.26 -3.23 -0.74
C ILE A 4 5.96 -2.98 0.03
N TYR A 5 4.88 -3.69 -0.33
CA TYR A 5 3.63 -3.66 0.41
C TYR A 5 3.71 -4.40 1.74
N ALA A 6 4.52 -5.47 1.82
CA ALA A 6 4.85 -6.08 3.11
C ALA A 6 5.57 -5.09 4.04
N VAL A 7 6.44 -4.22 3.51
CA VAL A 7 7.07 -3.15 4.31
C VAL A 7 6.03 -2.13 4.79
N LEU A 8 5.04 -1.75 3.97
CA LEU A 8 3.94 -0.89 4.41
C LEU A 8 3.11 -1.52 5.53
N LEU A 9 2.82 -2.83 5.41
CA LEU A 9 2.15 -3.61 6.44
C LEU A 9 2.90 -3.54 7.78
N GLU A 10 4.21 -3.82 7.77
CA GLU A 10 5.04 -3.79 8.98
C GLU A 10 5.19 -2.37 9.56
N ALA A 11 5.32 -1.35 8.71
CA ALA A 11 5.58 0.02 9.15
C ALA A 11 4.33 0.76 9.63
N LYS A 12 3.17 0.54 8.98
CA LYS A 12 1.95 1.32 9.21
C LYS A 12 0.72 0.47 9.55
N GLY A 13 0.71 -0.82 9.18
CA GLY A 13 -0.39 -1.73 9.47
C GLY A 13 -1.75 -1.20 8.99
N GLU A 14 -2.69 -1.03 9.91
CA GLU A 14 -4.03 -0.50 9.59
C GLU A 14 -4.06 0.99 9.19
N GLN A 15 -2.98 1.73 9.41
CA GLN A 15 -2.88 3.16 9.07
C GLN A 15 -2.38 3.41 7.64
N VAL A 16 -2.13 2.36 6.85
CA VAL A 16 -1.79 2.50 5.43
C VAL A 16 -2.89 3.26 4.71
N THR A 17 -2.53 4.23 3.87
CA THR A 17 -3.41 5.02 3.01
C THR A 17 -3.22 4.63 1.54
N ASP A 18 -4.14 5.06 0.69
CA ASP A 18 -4.05 4.87 -0.76
C ASP A 18 -2.81 5.61 -1.31
N GLU A 19 -2.45 6.75 -0.72
CA GLU A 19 -1.22 7.49 -1.04
C GLU A 19 0.05 6.70 -0.69
N ASP A 20 0.08 5.95 0.44
CA ASP A 20 1.23 5.11 0.76
C ASP A 20 1.44 4.01 -0.28
N VAL A 21 0.34 3.41 -0.74
CA VAL A 21 0.35 2.40 -1.80
C VAL A 21 0.88 3.01 -3.10
N HIS A 22 0.37 4.18 -3.50
CA HIS A 22 0.84 4.89 -4.69
C HIS A 22 2.33 5.22 -4.62
N ASN A 23 2.80 5.72 -3.48
CA ASN A 23 4.21 6.04 -3.28
C ASN A 23 5.11 4.79 -3.37
N ALA A 24 4.67 3.68 -2.79
CA ALA A 24 5.39 2.42 -2.86
C ALA A 24 5.36 1.81 -4.27
N TRP A 25 4.23 1.91 -4.98
CA TRP A 25 4.14 1.54 -6.39
C TRP A 25 5.06 2.40 -7.26
N SER A 26 5.05 3.72 -7.06
CA SER A 26 5.87 4.68 -7.79
C SER A 26 7.37 4.43 -7.60
N ALA A 27 7.80 4.09 -6.38
CA ALA A 27 9.19 3.75 -6.09
C ALA A 27 9.66 2.52 -6.89
N TRP A 28 8.81 1.50 -7.02
CA TRP A 28 9.12 0.34 -7.87
C TRP A 28 8.99 0.66 -9.36
N MET A 29 7.97 1.39 -9.78
CA MET A 29 7.74 1.71 -11.18
C MET A 29 8.90 2.53 -11.76
N GLN A 30 9.51 3.42 -10.99
CA GLN A 30 10.74 4.11 -11.39
C GLN A 30 11.89 3.16 -11.77
N SER A 31 11.96 1.95 -11.19
CA SER A 31 12.97 0.94 -11.56
C SER A 31 12.61 0.13 -12.81
N VAL A 32 11.35 0.20 -13.26
CA VAL A 32 10.80 -0.55 -14.40
C VAL A 32 10.64 0.37 -15.62
N ASP A 33 9.92 1.47 -15.43
CA ASP A 33 9.68 2.52 -16.42
C ASP A 33 9.54 3.87 -15.69
N SER A 34 10.63 4.64 -15.67
CA SER A 34 10.64 5.97 -15.05
C SER A 34 9.88 7.04 -15.83
N SER A 35 9.34 6.71 -17.01
CA SER A 35 8.54 7.64 -17.85
C SER A 35 7.04 7.42 -17.72
N HIS A 36 6.61 6.45 -16.91
CA HIS A 36 5.21 6.10 -16.75
C HIS A 36 4.37 7.31 -16.29
N ALA A 37 3.29 7.62 -17.02
CA ALA A 37 2.53 8.87 -16.86
C ALA A 37 1.92 9.08 -15.46
N ALA A 38 1.65 8.00 -14.73
CA ALA A 38 1.14 8.05 -13.35
C ALA A 38 2.23 8.31 -12.29
N LEU A 39 3.50 8.51 -12.66
CA LEU A 39 4.58 8.92 -11.75
C LEU A 39 4.51 10.42 -11.41
N ILE A 40 3.37 10.83 -10.85
CA ILE A 40 3.09 12.17 -10.32
C ILE A 40 2.57 12.05 -8.88
N PRO A 41 2.50 13.14 -8.10
CA PRO A 41 1.95 13.10 -6.75
C PRO A 41 0.53 12.53 -6.71
N PHE A 42 0.20 11.78 -5.66
CA PHE A 42 -1.09 11.08 -5.55
C PHE A 42 -2.29 12.00 -5.75
N PHE A 43 -2.27 13.20 -5.14
CA PHE A 43 -3.36 14.17 -5.25
C PHE A 43 -3.46 14.88 -6.61
N ASP A 44 -2.44 14.72 -7.47
CA ASP A 44 -2.45 15.24 -8.84
C ASP A 44 -2.99 14.22 -9.85
N LEU A 45 -3.21 12.97 -9.42
CA LEU A 45 -3.83 11.94 -10.26
C LEU A 45 -5.34 12.17 -10.43
N PRO A 46 -5.90 11.82 -11.60
CA PRO A 46 -7.34 11.73 -11.77
C PRO A 46 -7.98 10.80 -10.73
N PRO A 47 -9.18 11.11 -10.19
CA PRO A 47 -9.85 10.30 -9.17
C PRO A 47 -9.98 8.82 -9.53
N GLU A 48 -10.28 8.51 -10.79
CA GLU A 48 -10.38 7.16 -11.32
C GLU A 48 -9.04 6.41 -11.30
N THR A 49 -7.91 7.13 -11.41
CA THR A 49 -6.59 6.52 -11.34
C THR A 49 -6.21 6.24 -9.89
N ARG A 50 -6.50 7.17 -8.97
CA ARG A 50 -6.31 6.94 -7.51
C ARG A 50 -7.11 5.74 -7.00
N ALA A 51 -8.27 5.46 -7.59
CA ALA A 51 -9.11 4.33 -7.21
C ALA A 51 -8.42 2.96 -7.41
N PHE A 52 -7.37 2.87 -8.23
CA PHE A 52 -6.59 1.64 -8.39
C PHE A 52 -5.76 1.29 -7.16
N ASP A 53 -5.42 2.25 -6.30
CA ASP A 53 -4.64 2.03 -5.08
C ASP A 53 -5.49 1.46 -3.93
N ALA A 54 -6.79 1.81 -3.89
CA ALA A 54 -7.70 1.47 -2.79
C ALA A 54 -7.79 -0.03 -2.46
N PRO A 55 -7.91 -0.97 -3.43
CA PRO A 55 -7.97 -2.40 -3.12
C PRO A 55 -6.71 -2.92 -2.41
N TYR A 56 -5.54 -2.39 -2.73
CA TYR A 56 -4.28 -2.79 -2.10
C TYR A 56 -4.17 -2.22 -0.68
N ALA A 57 -4.57 -0.95 -0.48
CA ALA A 57 -4.62 -0.36 0.84
C ALA A 57 -5.56 -1.16 1.75
N GLU A 58 -6.75 -1.53 1.27
CA GLU A 58 -7.68 -2.37 2.01
C GLU A 58 -7.12 -3.75 2.35
N ALA A 59 -6.47 -4.41 1.38
CA ALA A 59 -5.84 -5.72 1.59
C ALA A 59 -4.74 -5.66 2.65
N ILE A 60 -3.90 -4.62 2.66
CA ILE A 60 -2.86 -4.43 3.67
C ILE A 60 -3.49 -4.22 5.05
N ARG A 61 -4.51 -3.35 5.15
CA ARG A 61 -5.21 -3.14 6.42
C ARG A 61 -5.86 -4.42 6.95
N GLU A 62 -6.43 -5.25 6.07
CA GLU A 62 -7.01 -6.53 6.47
C GLU A 62 -5.95 -7.53 6.93
N ALA A 63 -4.81 -7.63 6.23
CA ALA A 63 -3.68 -8.44 6.67
C ALA A 63 -3.18 -8.00 8.05
N ALA A 64 -3.09 -6.69 8.31
CA ALA A 64 -2.73 -6.14 9.62
C ALA A 64 -3.69 -6.58 10.72
N ARG A 65 -5.01 -6.55 10.44
CA ARG A 65 -6.03 -7.03 11.38
C ARG A 65 -5.90 -8.53 11.65
N GLN A 66 -5.63 -9.33 10.61
CA GLN A 66 -5.42 -10.77 10.76
C GLN A 66 -4.22 -11.07 11.67
N ILE A 67 -3.09 -10.40 11.44
CA ILE A 67 -1.86 -10.56 12.25
C ILE A 67 -2.16 -10.23 13.71
N ARG A 68 -2.79 -9.09 13.99
CA ARG A 68 -3.17 -8.72 15.36
C ARG A 68 -4.08 -9.76 16.01
N ARG A 69 -5.09 -10.28 15.27
CA ARG A 69 -5.98 -11.32 15.79
C ARG A 69 -5.22 -12.61 16.12
N SER A 70 -4.27 -13.01 15.30
CA SER A 70 -3.42 -14.18 15.58
C SER A 70 -2.49 -13.97 16.78
N SER A 71 -1.85 -12.80 16.90
CA SER A 71 -0.98 -12.49 18.04
C SER A 71 -1.74 -12.28 19.36
N GLY A 72 -3.02 -11.91 19.29
CA GLY A 72 -3.90 -11.81 20.45
C GLY A 72 -4.41 -13.16 20.98
N HIS A 73 -4.32 -14.23 20.19
CA HIS A 73 -4.70 -15.58 20.59
C HIS A 73 -3.58 -16.32 21.37
N GLU A 74 -2.36 -15.78 21.39
CA GLU A 74 -1.18 -16.40 22.02
C GLU A 74 -0.88 -15.91 23.45
N ARG A 75 -1.80 -15.20 24.13
CA ARG A 75 -1.59 -14.81 25.53
C ARG A 75 -2.43 -15.66 26.50
N PRO A 76 -1.82 -16.60 27.26
CA PRO A 76 -2.47 -17.22 28.42
C PRO A 76 -2.72 -16.22 29.54
#